data_AF-A0A941AFT4-F1
#
_entry.id   AF-A0A941AFT4-F1
#
_cell.length_a   1.000
_cell.length_b   1.000
_cell.length_c   1.000
_cell.angle_alpha   90.00
_cell.angle_beta   90.00
_cell.angle_gamma   90.00
#
_symmetry.space_group_name_H-M   'P 1'
#
loop_
_entity.id
_entity.type
_entity.pdbx_description
1 polymer ?
#
loop_
_entity_poly.entity_id
_entity_poly.type
_entity_poly.pdbx_seq_one_letter_code
_entity_poly.pdbx_strand_id
1 'polypeptide(L)'
;SDGSVLVEKIEAGSENEMVTVYYPDGDRLMMTHYCSLHNQPRMRTEATTAEGRQLTFDFVDATNMSSPDAMHMHKLAVTFDGKDRFVQEWTWKSGEKEGTVVFRLERMKQEP
;
A
#
# COMPACT_ATOMS: atom_id res chain seq x y z
N SER A 1 7.68 8.56 -15.47
CA SER A 1 6.35 8.20 -14.95
C SER A 1 5.22 8.92 -15.68
N ASP A 2 5.42 10.05 -16.37
CA ASP A 2 4.39 10.70 -17.23
C ASP A 2 2.96 10.77 -16.65
N GLY A 3 2.85 10.94 -15.32
CA GLY A 3 1.56 10.92 -14.61
C GLY A 3 0.88 9.56 -14.45
N SER A 4 1.46 8.46 -14.94
CA SER A 4 0.90 7.09 -14.87
C SER A 4 1.16 6.37 -13.54
N VAL A 5 1.81 7.05 -12.57
CA VAL A 5 2.25 6.46 -11.31
C VAL A 5 1.92 7.41 -10.16
N LEU A 6 1.38 6.87 -9.08
CA LEU A 6 1.21 7.56 -7.81
C LEU A 6 2.29 7.08 -6.84
N VAL A 7 2.96 8.01 -6.17
CA VAL A 7 3.92 7.72 -5.10
C VAL A 7 3.34 8.23 -3.79
N GLU A 8 3.19 7.32 -2.84
CA GLU A 8 2.87 7.62 -1.45
C GLU A 8 4.12 7.55 -0.60
N LYS A 9 4.24 8.48 0.34
CA LYS A 9 5.26 8.50 1.38
C LYS A 9 4.58 8.65 2.72
N ILE A 10 4.72 7.66 3.59
CA ILE A 10 4.27 7.71 4.98
C ILE A 10 5.50 7.92 5.86
N GLU A 11 5.38 8.80 6.85
CA GLU A 11 6.51 9.26 7.69
C GLU A 11 7.69 9.80 6.87
N ALA A 12 7.40 10.62 5.86
CA ALA A 12 8.41 11.16 4.96
C ALA A 12 9.54 11.89 5.72
N GLY A 13 10.79 11.54 5.41
CA GLY A 13 12.00 12.08 6.03
C GLY A 13 12.41 11.42 7.37
N SER A 14 11.69 10.40 7.84
CA SER A 14 12.07 9.61 9.02
C SER A 14 12.91 8.38 8.66
N GLU A 15 13.56 7.76 9.65
CA GLU A 15 14.23 6.46 9.49
C GLU A 15 13.26 5.32 9.14
N ASN A 16 11.96 5.53 9.37
CA ASN A 16 10.88 4.60 9.07
C ASN A 16 10.05 5.02 7.84
N GLU A 17 10.60 5.89 6.97
CA GLU A 17 9.90 6.30 5.74
C GLU A 17 9.46 5.06 4.96
N MET A 18 8.16 4.98 4.69
CA MET A 18 7.58 3.97 3.83
C MET A 18 7.23 4.62 2.50
N VAL A 19 7.68 4.02 1.41
CA VAL A 19 7.35 4.45 0.06
C VAL A 19 6.48 3.38 -0.60
N THR A 20 5.33 3.78 -1.13
CA THR A 20 4.48 2.91 -1.92
C THR A 20 4.27 3.50 -3.30
N VAL A 21 4.52 2.69 -4.33
CA VAL A 21 4.36 3.10 -5.73
C VAL A 21 3.17 2.35 -6.31
N TYR A 22 2.12 3.06 -6.71
CA TYR A 22 0.90 2.51 -7.32
C TYR A 22 0.88 2.82 -8.82
N TYR A 23 0.43 1.86 -9.63
CA TYR A 23 0.39 1.97 -11.08
C TYR A 23 -0.68 1.05 -11.71
N PRO A 24 -1.17 1.37 -12.93
CA PRO A 24 -2.09 0.49 -13.66
C PRO A 24 -1.46 -0.86 -14.04
N ASP A 25 -2.23 -1.94 -13.95
CA ASP A 25 -1.92 -3.28 -14.47
C ASP A 25 -3.16 -3.83 -15.20
N GLY A 26 -3.37 -3.40 -16.46
CA GLY A 26 -4.57 -3.73 -17.21
C GLY A 26 -5.84 -3.10 -16.62
N ASP A 27 -6.81 -3.93 -16.27
CA ASP A 27 -8.06 -3.56 -15.57
C ASP A 27 -7.94 -3.54 -14.04
N ARG A 28 -6.70 -3.72 -13.54
CA ARG A 28 -6.35 -3.74 -12.11
C ARG A 28 -5.40 -2.61 -11.76
N LEU A 29 -5.20 -2.41 -10.46
CA LEU A 29 -4.12 -1.60 -9.91
C LEU A 29 -3.09 -2.50 -9.24
N MET A 30 -1.82 -2.20 -9.47
CA MET A 30 -0.68 -2.86 -8.85
C MET A 30 0.07 -1.84 -8.00
N MET A 31 0.70 -2.33 -6.94
CA MET A 31 1.59 -1.53 -6.13
C MET A 31 2.84 -2.28 -5.71
N THR A 32 3.90 -1.53 -5.42
CA THR A 32 5.13 -2.04 -4.82
C THR A 32 5.46 -1.20 -3.59
N HIS A 33 5.65 -1.89 -2.46
CA HIS A 33 5.92 -1.27 -1.17
C HIS A 33 7.40 -1.37 -0.81
N TYR A 34 7.95 -0.30 -0.25
CA TYR A 34 9.33 -0.21 0.22
C TYR A 34 9.30 0.30 1.67
N CYS A 35 9.71 -0.54 2.61
CA CYS A 35 9.80 -0.20 4.03
C CYS A 35 11.16 -0.57 4.63
N SER A 36 11.32 -0.37 5.93
CA SER A 36 12.52 -0.69 6.70
C SER A 36 12.87 -2.19 6.75
N LEU A 37 11.98 -3.07 6.29
CA LEU A 37 12.28 -4.50 6.11
C LEU A 37 13.14 -4.79 4.88
N HIS A 38 13.31 -3.81 3.99
CA HIS A 38 14.12 -3.90 2.78
C HIS A 38 13.73 -5.02 1.80
N ASN A 39 12.55 -5.61 1.96
CA ASN A 39 11.88 -6.40 0.93
C ASN A 39 10.95 -5.50 0.09
N GLN A 40 10.54 -5.98 -1.09
CA GLN A 40 9.65 -5.24 -1.98
C GLN A 40 8.39 -6.04 -2.30
N PRO A 41 7.41 -6.08 -1.38
CA PRO A 41 6.14 -6.72 -1.65
C PRO A 41 5.41 -6.05 -2.80
N ARG A 42 4.94 -6.86 -3.73
CA ARG A 42 4.06 -6.47 -4.81
C ARG A 42 2.67 -6.99 -4.52
N MET A 43 1.70 -6.09 -4.58
CA MET A 43 0.31 -6.40 -4.27
C MET A 43 -0.58 -5.83 -5.37
N ARG A 44 -1.68 -6.54 -5.66
CA ARG A 44 -2.57 -6.21 -6.76
C ARG A 44 -4.03 -6.30 -6.35
N THR A 45 -4.86 -5.46 -6.95
CA THR A 45 -6.30 -5.56 -6.82
C THR A 45 -6.89 -6.66 -7.70
N GLU A 46 -8.12 -7.06 -7.42
CA GLU A 46 -9.01 -7.61 -8.45
C GLU A 46 -9.34 -6.54 -9.52
N ALA A 47 -10.07 -6.90 -10.56
CA ALA A 47 -10.53 -5.92 -11.55
C ALA A 47 -11.33 -4.81 -10.85
N THR A 48 -10.96 -3.55 -11.06
CA THR A 48 -11.58 -2.41 -10.36
C THR A 48 -12.31 -1.50 -11.32
N THR A 49 -13.38 -0.87 -10.82
CA THR A 49 -14.06 0.24 -11.51
C THR A 49 -13.88 1.51 -10.69
N ALA A 50 -13.98 2.68 -11.34
CA ALA A 50 -13.79 3.98 -10.70
C ALA A 50 -14.85 4.31 -9.60
N GLU A 51 -15.88 3.49 -9.45
CA GLU A 51 -17.04 3.72 -8.58
C GLU A 51 -16.88 3.07 -7.19
N GLY A 52 -15.85 2.24 -6.99
CA GLY A 52 -15.59 1.56 -5.73
C GLY A 52 -15.15 2.51 -4.61
N ARG A 53 -15.79 2.40 -3.44
CA ARG A 53 -15.35 3.11 -2.21
C ARG A 53 -14.17 2.45 -1.51
N GLN A 54 -13.78 1.26 -1.95
CA GLN A 54 -12.70 0.49 -1.35
C GLN A 54 -11.85 -0.16 -2.42
N LEU A 55 -10.53 -0.11 -2.24
CA LEU A 55 -9.55 -0.86 -3.00
C LEU A 55 -8.90 -1.88 -2.06
N THR A 56 -8.75 -3.12 -2.52
CA THR A 56 -8.04 -4.16 -1.78
C THR A 56 -6.92 -4.66 -2.66
N PHE A 57 -5.69 -4.60 -2.16
CA PHE A 57 -4.49 -5.12 -2.79
C PHE A 57 -4.05 -6.36 -2.02
N ASP A 58 -3.98 -7.49 -2.71
CA ASP A 58 -3.55 -8.77 -2.15
C ASP A 58 -2.15 -9.12 -2.65
N PHE A 59 -1.37 -9.80 -1.80
CA PHE A 59 0.00 -10.23 -2.10
C PHE A 59 0.11 -11.05 -3.38
N VAL A 60 1.04 -10.66 -4.25
CA VAL A 60 1.42 -11.41 -5.45
C VAL A 60 2.75 -12.13 -5.19
N ASP A 61 3.78 -11.37 -4.86
CA ASP A 61 5.11 -11.85 -4.48
C ASP A 61 5.94 -10.73 -3.82
N ALA A 62 7.19 -11.02 -3.47
CA ALA A 62 8.14 -10.02 -3.02
C ALA A 62 9.57 -10.39 -3.41
N THR A 63 10.40 -9.37 -3.61
CA THR A 63 11.86 -9.53 -3.76
C THR A 63 12.59 -9.30 -2.44
N ASN A 64 13.83 -9.77 -2.35
CA ASN A 64 14.72 -9.65 -1.19
C ASN A 64 14.13 -10.21 0.12
N MET A 65 13.35 -11.29 0.02
CA MET A 65 12.95 -12.08 1.19
C MET A 65 13.97 -13.19 1.46
N SER A 66 14.29 -13.42 2.73
CA SER A 66 15.18 -14.52 3.14
C SER A 66 14.53 -15.90 3.05
N SER A 67 13.19 -15.96 3.09
CA SER A 67 12.38 -17.15 2.87
C SER A 67 10.95 -16.74 2.49
N PRO A 68 10.10 -17.66 2.00
CA PRO A 68 8.68 -17.37 1.75
C PRO A 68 7.90 -16.89 3.00
N ASP A 69 8.37 -17.25 4.20
CA ASP A 69 7.74 -16.92 5.48
C ASP A 69 8.32 -15.66 6.14
N ALA A 70 9.35 -15.05 5.54
CA ALA A 70 9.95 -13.83 6.07
C ALA A 70 8.91 -12.72 6.18
N MET A 71 9.02 -11.86 7.20
CA MET A 71 8.03 -10.82 7.45
C MET A 71 7.87 -9.89 6.24
N HIS A 72 6.65 -9.68 5.75
CA HIS A 72 6.35 -8.79 4.63
C HIS A 72 4.95 -8.20 4.74
N MET A 73 4.70 -7.09 4.03
CA MET A 73 3.33 -6.61 3.80
C MET A 73 2.61 -7.58 2.87
N HIS A 74 1.44 -8.05 3.31
CA HIS A 74 0.68 -9.12 2.66
C HIS A 74 -0.65 -8.63 2.09
N LYS A 75 -1.20 -7.54 2.63
CA LYS A 75 -2.45 -6.96 2.13
C LYS A 75 -2.51 -5.47 2.46
N LEU A 76 -3.16 -4.72 1.58
CA LEU A 76 -3.58 -3.35 1.85
C LEU A 76 -5.07 -3.21 1.49
N ALA A 77 -5.89 -2.75 2.44
CA ALA A 77 -7.23 -2.25 2.16
C ALA A 77 -7.25 -0.72 2.30
N VAL A 78 -7.72 -0.03 1.26
CA VAL A 78 -7.89 1.43 1.24
C VAL A 78 -9.38 1.73 1.14
N THR A 79 -9.94 2.42 2.14
CA THR A 79 -11.35 2.83 2.15
C THR A 79 -11.45 4.35 2.06
N PHE A 80 -12.15 4.85 1.06
CA PHE A 80 -12.41 6.28 0.89
C PHE A 80 -13.69 6.66 1.64
N ASP A 81 -13.55 7.37 2.77
CA ASP A 81 -14.67 7.76 3.67
C ASP A 81 -15.08 9.25 3.50
N GLY A 82 -14.65 9.89 2.41
CA GLY A 82 -15.04 11.25 2.07
C GLY A 82 -14.20 11.81 0.92
N LYS A 83 -14.38 13.10 0.61
CA LYS A 83 -13.56 13.79 -0.42
C LYS A 83 -12.11 14.00 0.00
N ASP A 84 -11.87 14.11 1.30
CA ASP A 84 -10.60 14.52 1.90
C ASP A 84 -10.14 13.57 2.99
N ARG A 85 -10.73 12.38 3.07
CA ARG A 85 -10.45 11.40 4.10
C ARG A 85 -10.42 10.00 3.51
N PHE A 86 -9.51 9.20 4.02
CA PHE A 86 -9.44 7.78 3.72
C PHE A 86 -8.74 7.02 4.85
N VAL A 87 -8.97 5.72 4.87
CA VAL A 87 -8.38 4.78 5.82
C VAL A 87 -7.54 3.77 5.05
N GLN A 88 -6.35 3.47 5.56
CA GLN A 88 -5.54 2.36 5.10
C GLN A 88 -5.38 1.32 6.21
N GLU A 89 -5.60 0.06 5.86
CA GLU A 89 -5.37 -1.10 6.72
C GLU A 89 -4.29 -1.97 6.07
N TRP A 90 -3.10 -1.95 6.65
CA TRP A 90 -1.94 -2.69 6.19
C TRP A 90 -1.80 -3.97 7.00
N THR A 91 -1.95 -5.13 6.35
CA THR A 91 -1.72 -6.43 6.99
C THR A 91 -0.32 -6.92 6.66
N TRP A 92 0.46 -7.22 7.70
CA TRP A 92 1.73 -7.92 7.57
C TRP A 92 1.56 -9.40 7.90
N LYS A 93 2.44 -10.23 7.35
CA LYS A 93 2.52 -11.65 7.64
C LYS A 93 3.96 -12.05 7.95
N SER A 94 4.15 -12.97 8.88
CA SER A 94 5.44 -13.60 9.24
C SER A 94 5.18 -15.05 9.64
N GLY A 95 5.39 -16.00 8.72
CA GLY A 95 4.94 -17.37 8.87
C GLY A 95 3.41 -17.44 9.08
N GLU A 96 2.96 -18.09 10.15
CA GLU A 96 1.54 -18.18 10.52
C GLU A 96 1.02 -16.95 11.26
N LYS A 97 1.89 -16.00 11.64
CA LYS A 97 1.49 -14.78 12.35
C LYS A 97 1.10 -13.71 11.36
N GLU A 98 0.05 -12.98 11.69
CA GLU A 98 -0.38 -11.78 10.98
C GLU A 98 -0.79 -10.68 11.95
N GLY A 99 -0.77 -9.44 11.47
CA GLY A 99 -1.28 -8.30 12.20
C GLY A 99 -1.60 -7.15 11.26
N THR A 100 -2.46 -6.24 11.71
CA THR A 100 -2.93 -5.11 10.91
C THR A 100 -2.57 -3.78 11.59
N VAL A 101 -1.99 -2.87 10.80
CA VAL A 101 -1.73 -1.48 11.18
C VAL A 101 -2.72 -0.60 10.43
N VAL A 102 -3.32 0.35 11.15
CA VAL A 102 -4.40 1.19 10.60
C VAL A 102 -3.96 2.65 10.59
N PHE A 103 -3.95 3.26 9.40
CA PHE A 103 -3.74 4.70 9.21
C PHE A 103 -5.06 5.37 8.87
N ARG A 104 -5.38 6.46 9.57
CA ARG A 104 -6.51 7.34 9.25
C ARG A 104 -5.95 8.65 8.75
N LEU A 105 -6.21 8.94 7.49
CA LEU A 105 -5.56 10.01 6.76
C LEU A 105 -6.63 11.04 6.37
N GLU A 106 -6.35 12.30 6.68
CA GLU A 106 -7.17 13.44 6.29
C GLU A 106 -6.29 14.46 5.57
N ARG A 107 -6.82 15.08 4.52
CA ARG A 107 -6.11 16.12 3.77
C ARG A 107 -5.78 17.27 4.70
N MET A 108 -4.49 17.53 4.87
CA MET A 108 -4.00 18.77 5.45
C MET A 108 -4.40 19.94 4.56
N LYS A 109 -5.06 20.95 5.13
CA LYS A 109 -5.30 22.21 4.43
C LYS A 109 -3.96 22.89 4.23
N GLN A 110 -3.56 23.12 2.99
CA GLN A 110 -2.41 23.97 2.71
C GLN A 110 -2.76 25.40 3.13
N GLU A 111 -1.94 26.01 3.98
CA GLU A 111 -1.99 27.46 4.19
C GLU A 111 -1.50 28.16 2.91
N PRO A 112 -2.13 29.30 2.54
CA PRO A 112 -1.89 29.98 1.28
C PRO A 112 -0.47 30.55 1.14
#